data_AF-A0A0L0N3B0-F1
#
_entry.id   AF-A0A0L0N3B0-F1
#
_cell.length_a   1.000
_cell.length_b   1.000
_cell.length_c   1.000
_cell.angle_alpha   90.00
_cell.angle_beta   90.00
_cell.angle_gamma   90.00
#
_symmetry.space_group_name_H-M   'P 1'
#
loop_
_entity.id
_entity.type
_entity.pdbx_description
1 polymer ?
#
loop_
_entity_poly.entity_id
_entity_poly.type
_entity_poly.pdbx_seq_one_letter_code
_entity_poly.pdbx_strand_id
1 'polypeptide(L)'
;MPASGNVVLAITKDNVDAPPTLFKTYDTSASLSSCTIWQVARATSAATTFFKSIKVGRDEIEFVDAAFGYNNPCRILIEEAKRELPYRGRMRILSIGTGLGDVVAIGKTRLSIINALKKMATSSKKVASELDRQYGDDGQYYRFNVDQGLHDVTLSEWDKASRISAHTRNYITENEKAIRVFVQNFADMDPAGDRHAGDPLPELHGGTIGQEEMRPRLSPTTVGELGGSSGS
;
A
#
# COMPACT_ATOMS: atom_id res chain seq x y z
N MET A 1 25.01 8.69 14.43
CA MET A 1 24.01 8.19 13.46
C MET A 1 22.74 7.86 14.22
N PRO A 2 21.56 8.32 13.78
CA PRO A 2 20.31 7.93 14.43
C PRO A 2 20.07 6.43 14.27
N ALA A 3 19.58 5.77 15.33
CA ALA A 3 19.18 4.36 15.27
C ALA A 3 17.91 4.14 14.44
N SER A 4 17.11 5.21 14.26
CA SER A 4 15.88 5.26 13.48
C SER A 4 15.62 6.70 13.03
N GLY A 5 14.98 6.90 11.87
CA GLY A 5 14.61 8.23 11.40
C GLY A 5 13.31 8.20 10.62
N ASN A 6 12.53 9.29 10.68
CA ASN A 6 11.33 9.46 9.89
C ASN A 6 11.59 10.49 8.80
N VAL A 7 11.06 10.23 7.61
CA VAL A 7 11.18 11.11 6.45
C VAL A 7 9.82 11.22 5.78
N VAL A 8 9.37 12.44 5.53
CA VAL A 8 8.17 12.72 4.74
C VAL A 8 8.49 13.71 3.63
N LEU A 9 7.70 13.66 2.55
CA LEU A 9 7.99 14.37 1.31
C LEU A 9 6.93 15.46 1.08
N ALA A 10 7.38 16.61 0.58
CA ALA A 10 6.52 17.61 -0.06
C ALA A 10 7.28 18.24 -1.25
N ILE A 11 6.57 18.94 -2.13
CA ILE A 11 7.18 19.65 -3.25
C ILE A 11 6.95 21.15 -3.07
N THR A 12 7.92 21.96 -3.45
CA THR A 12 7.75 23.41 -3.48
C THR A 12 6.73 23.78 -4.55
N LYS A 13 5.81 24.68 -4.21
CA LYS A 13 4.72 25.05 -5.12
C LYS A 13 5.24 25.75 -6.38
N ASP A 14 6.34 26.49 -6.26
CA ASP A 14 6.92 27.27 -7.35
C ASP A 14 7.55 26.40 -8.44
N ASN A 15 7.95 25.16 -8.12
CA ASN A 15 8.50 24.23 -9.10
C ASN A 15 8.10 22.79 -8.78
N VAL A 16 6.92 22.40 -9.28
CA VAL A 16 6.36 21.06 -9.08
C VAL A 16 7.12 19.95 -9.81
N ASP A 17 8.01 20.29 -10.74
CA ASP A 17 8.87 19.34 -11.47
C ASP A 17 10.22 19.10 -10.77
N ALA A 18 10.52 19.86 -9.70
CA ALA A 18 11.71 19.66 -8.90
C ALA A 18 11.64 18.34 -8.10
N PRO A 19 12.81 17.79 -7.70
CA PRO A 19 12.86 16.74 -6.69
C PRO A 19 12.14 17.16 -5.40
N PRO A 20 11.58 16.22 -4.63
CA PRO A 20 10.81 16.53 -3.44
C PRO A 20 11.75 17.03 -2.35
N THR A 21 11.25 17.93 -1.51
CA THR A 21 11.87 18.27 -0.23
C THR A 21 11.59 17.16 0.76
N LEU A 22 12.65 16.68 1.43
CA LEU A 22 12.56 15.67 2.48
C LEU A 22 12.58 16.37 3.83
N PHE A 23 11.46 16.29 4.56
CA PHE A 23 11.43 16.66 5.98
C PHE A 23 11.85 15.47 6.81
N LYS A 24 12.94 15.60 7.56
CA LYS A 24 13.61 14.49 8.25
C LYS A 24 13.71 14.79 9.74
N THR A 25 13.52 13.78 10.58
CA THR A 25 13.68 13.95 12.04
C THR A 25 15.11 14.16 12.51
N TYR A 26 16.08 13.93 11.62
CA TYR A 26 17.51 14.10 11.86
C TYR A 26 18.10 15.25 11.03
N ASP A 27 17.23 16.11 10.48
CA ASP A 27 17.68 17.33 9.83
C ASP A 27 18.17 18.35 10.88
N THR A 28 19.34 18.94 10.66
CA THR A 28 19.94 19.96 11.54
C THR A 28 19.97 21.34 10.88
N SER A 29 19.31 21.53 9.74
CA SER A 29 19.27 22.81 9.04
C SER A 29 18.50 23.86 9.82
N ALA A 30 19.06 25.07 9.87
CA ALA A 30 18.41 26.19 10.54
C ALA A 30 17.09 26.60 9.85
N SER A 31 16.96 26.37 8.54
CA SER A 31 15.78 26.72 7.74
C SER A 31 14.52 25.96 8.17
N LEU A 32 14.67 24.71 8.63
CA LEU A 32 13.56 23.85 9.07
C LEU A 32 13.49 23.69 10.60
N SER A 33 14.44 24.26 11.34
CA SER A 33 14.53 24.13 12.81
C SER A 33 13.30 24.67 13.57
N SER A 34 12.56 25.60 12.98
CA SER A 34 11.33 26.17 13.57
C SER A 34 10.05 25.44 13.15
N CYS A 35 10.14 24.44 12.28
CA CYS A 35 8.97 23.73 11.75
C CYS A 35 8.34 22.85 12.83
N THR A 36 7.05 23.04 13.04
CA THR A 36 6.26 22.13 13.88
C THR A 36 5.82 20.90 13.10
N ILE A 37 5.59 19.79 13.80
CA ILE A 37 5.14 18.53 13.20
C ILE A 37 3.85 18.72 12.39
N TRP A 38 2.90 19.54 12.87
CA TRP A 38 1.63 19.76 12.17
C TRP A 38 1.82 20.55 10.86
N GLN A 39 2.78 21.47 10.77
CA GLN A 39 3.09 22.19 9.53
C GLN A 39 3.66 21.23 8.48
N VAL A 40 4.57 20.34 8.89
CA VAL A 40 5.15 19.31 8.03
C VAL A 40 4.08 18.32 7.57
N ALA A 41 3.23 17.85 8.49
CA ALA A 41 2.08 17.00 8.18
C ALA A 41 1.10 17.68 7.22
N ARG A 42 0.89 18.99 7.37
CA ARG A 42 0.05 19.76 6.45
C ARG A 42 0.70 19.90 5.07
N ALA A 43 2.01 20.12 4.99
CA ALA A 43 2.71 20.22 3.71
C ALA A 43 2.61 18.92 2.89
N THR A 44 2.82 17.77 3.55
CA THR A 44 2.74 16.46 2.89
C THR A 44 1.30 16.05 2.52
N SER A 45 0.28 16.57 3.21
CA SER A 45 -1.14 16.28 2.90
C SER A 45 -1.83 17.33 2.01
N ALA A 46 -1.12 18.39 1.61
CA ALA A 46 -1.67 19.49 0.81
C ALA A 46 -1.83 19.12 -0.68
N ALA A 47 -2.62 18.07 -0.97
CA ALA A 47 -2.84 17.56 -2.32
C ALA A 47 -3.46 18.62 -3.22
N THR A 48 -2.75 18.98 -4.31
CA THR A 48 -3.24 19.93 -5.30
C THR A 48 -4.61 19.50 -5.80
N THR A 49 -5.54 20.45 -5.93
CA THR A 49 -6.97 20.28 -6.24
C THR A 49 -7.88 19.87 -5.08
N PHE A 50 -7.34 19.41 -3.94
CA PHE A 50 -8.11 19.02 -2.75
C PHE A 50 -7.90 19.96 -1.57
N PHE A 51 -6.66 20.35 -1.30
CA PHE A 51 -6.29 21.11 -0.12
C PHE A 51 -5.42 22.32 -0.48
N LYS A 52 -5.51 23.37 0.35
CA LYS A 52 -4.64 24.55 0.23
C LYS A 52 -3.21 24.21 0.65
N SER A 53 -2.25 24.75 -0.08
CA SER A 53 -0.83 24.80 0.25
C SER A 53 -0.55 25.49 1.58
N ILE A 54 0.66 25.32 2.10
CA ILE A 54 1.11 25.89 3.37
C ILE A 54 2.52 26.44 3.23
N LYS A 55 2.83 27.51 3.95
CA LYS A 55 4.18 28.05 4.11
C LYS A 55 4.84 27.44 5.34
N VAL A 56 6.09 26.99 5.20
CA VAL A 56 6.80 26.23 6.22
C VAL A 56 8.25 26.71 6.33
N GLY A 57 8.77 26.71 7.55
CA GLY A 57 10.17 27.05 7.85
C GLY A 57 10.43 28.54 7.94
N ARG A 58 11.68 28.89 8.28
CA ARG A 58 12.13 30.27 8.47
C ARG A 58 11.88 31.15 7.24
N ASP A 59 12.10 30.57 6.06
CA ASP A 59 12.01 31.28 4.78
C ASP A 59 10.60 31.27 4.19
N GLU A 60 9.61 30.73 4.93
CA GLU A 60 8.19 30.73 4.55
C GLU A 60 7.94 30.13 3.15
N ILE A 61 8.70 29.07 2.81
CA ILE A 61 8.61 28.38 1.52
C ILE A 61 7.24 27.72 1.42
N GLU A 62 6.55 27.93 0.29
CA GLU A 62 5.22 27.37 0.06
C GLU A 62 5.30 25.94 -0.50
N PHE A 63 4.64 25.01 0.17
CA PHE A 63 4.64 23.59 -0.15
C PHE A 63 3.26 23.06 -0.53
N VAL A 64 3.27 22.02 -1.38
CA VAL A 64 2.16 21.14 -1.74
C VAL A 64 2.58 19.68 -1.57
N ASP A 65 1.59 18.77 -1.54
CA ASP A 65 1.82 17.33 -1.47
C ASP A 65 2.68 16.83 -2.65
N ALA A 66 3.56 15.87 -2.37
CA ALA A 66 4.40 15.19 -3.35
C ALA A 66 3.67 14.07 -4.12
N ALA A 67 2.37 13.90 -3.88
CA ALA A 67 1.45 12.98 -4.55
C ALA A 67 1.60 12.92 -6.08
N PHE A 68 1.94 14.04 -6.71
CA PHE A 68 2.26 14.08 -8.13
C PHE A 68 3.68 13.56 -8.40
N GLY A 69 3.84 12.24 -8.45
CA GLY A 69 5.09 11.57 -8.80
C GLY A 69 5.75 10.81 -7.65
N TYR A 70 5.43 11.13 -6.40
CA TYR A 70 6.01 10.49 -5.21
C TYR A 70 4.97 9.90 -4.26
N ASN A 71 3.76 9.62 -4.75
CA ASN A 71 2.70 8.99 -3.94
C ASN A 71 3.03 7.57 -3.46
N ASN A 72 4.03 6.93 -4.08
CA ASN A 72 4.80 5.84 -3.45
C ASN A 72 6.23 6.35 -3.18
N PRO A 73 6.58 6.74 -1.94
CA PRO A 73 7.85 7.38 -1.65
C PRO A 73 9.04 6.41 -1.59
N CYS A 74 8.81 5.09 -1.70
CA CYS A 74 9.81 4.06 -1.39
C CYS A 74 11.12 4.25 -2.17
N ARG A 75 11.07 4.63 -3.45
CA ARG A 75 12.30 4.86 -4.24
C ARG A 75 13.19 5.94 -3.59
N ILE A 76 12.60 7.07 -3.25
CA ILE A 76 13.31 8.20 -2.61
C ILE A 76 13.78 7.81 -1.21
N LEU A 77 12.96 7.08 -0.45
CA LEU A 77 13.33 6.64 0.90
C LEU A 77 14.45 5.59 0.90
N ILE A 78 14.52 4.73 -0.12
CA ILE A 78 15.62 3.77 -0.30
C ILE A 78 16.91 4.51 -0.62
N GLU A 79 16.88 5.51 -1.51
CA GLU A 79 18.04 6.36 -1.82
C GLU A 79 18.53 7.12 -0.59
N GLU A 80 17.59 7.70 0.18
CA GLU A 80 17.86 8.34 1.46
C GLU A 80 18.51 7.39 2.46
N ALA A 81 17.92 6.21 2.66
CA ALA A 81 18.43 5.21 3.58
C ALA A 81 19.85 4.75 3.21
N LYS A 82 20.14 4.52 1.92
CA LYS A 82 21.49 4.16 1.44
C LYS A 82 22.52 5.25 1.76
N ARG A 83 22.13 6.52 1.69
CA ARG A 83 23.02 7.65 1.99
C ARG A 83 23.32 7.77 3.49
N GLU A 84 22.29 7.63 4.32
CA GLU A 84 22.42 7.80 5.77
C GLU A 84 22.97 6.53 6.47
N LEU A 85 22.79 5.35 5.86
CA LEU A 85 23.16 4.05 6.43
C LEU A 85 24.04 3.22 5.47
N PRO A 86 25.22 3.73 5.04
CA PRO A 86 26.03 3.08 4.00
C PRO A 86 26.63 1.72 4.42
N TYR A 87 26.67 1.41 5.72
CA TYR A 87 27.27 0.19 6.28
C TYR A 87 26.24 -0.82 6.82
N ARG A 88 24.93 -0.62 6.55
CA ARG A 88 23.91 -1.60 6.92
C ARG A 88 23.80 -2.65 5.82
N GLY A 89 23.57 -3.91 6.22
CA GLY A 89 23.39 -5.03 5.30
C GLY A 89 22.13 -4.91 4.44
N ARG A 90 21.65 -6.05 3.97
CA ARG A 90 20.44 -6.17 3.13
C ARG A 90 19.25 -5.36 3.69
N MET A 91 18.67 -4.48 2.86
CA MET A 91 17.49 -3.70 3.25
C MET A 91 16.21 -4.52 3.06
N ARG A 92 15.32 -4.45 4.05
CA ARG A 92 13.94 -4.94 3.92
C ARG A 92 13.00 -3.73 3.83
N ILE A 93 12.12 -3.74 2.85
CA ILE A 93 11.26 -2.63 2.47
C ILE A 93 9.82 -3.12 2.51
N LEU A 94 9.01 -2.47 3.34
CA LEU A 94 7.56 -2.65 3.40
C LEU A 94 6.88 -1.41 2.81
N SER A 95 6.14 -1.60 1.72
CA SER A 95 5.35 -0.57 1.06
C SER A 95 3.86 -0.80 1.33
N ILE A 96 3.19 0.15 1.98
CA ILE A 96 1.74 0.08 2.24
C ILE A 96 1.05 1.09 1.34
N GLY A 97 0.17 0.61 0.46
CA GLY A 97 -0.64 1.44 -0.41
C GLY A 97 -2.02 1.75 0.16
N THR A 98 -2.59 2.88 -0.25
CA THR A 98 -3.91 3.37 0.19
C THR A 98 -5.08 2.81 -0.63
N GLY A 99 -4.81 1.85 -1.52
CA GLY A 99 -5.81 1.22 -2.38
C GLY A 99 -6.22 2.03 -3.60
N LEU A 100 -5.47 3.10 -3.92
CA LEU A 100 -5.70 3.92 -5.10
C LEU A 100 -5.20 3.18 -6.36
N GLY A 101 -6.10 2.39 -6.97
CA GLY A 101 -5.84 1.56 -8.13
C GLY A 101 -6.40 2.14 -9.43
N ASP A 102 -7.51 1.59 -9.91
CA ASP A 102 -8.16 2.01 -11.15
C ASP A 102 -9.28 3.00 -10.87
N VAL A 103 -8.93 4.29 -10.93
CA VAL A 103 -9.88 5.38 -10.63
C VAL A 103 -10.95 5.47 -11.71
N VAL A 104 -12.19 5.17 -11.35
CA VAL A 104 -13.36 5.28 -12.24
C VAL A 104 -14.10 6.58 -11.94
N ALA A 105 -14.52 7.29 -12.99
CA ALA A 105 -15.35 8.47 -12.83
C ALA A 105 -16.78 8.03 -12.45
N ILE A 106 -17.23 8.40 -11.25
CA ILE A 106 -18.62 8.17 -10.83
C ILE A 106 -19.21 9.50 -10.32
N GLY A 107 -20.43 9.80 -10.75
CA GLY A 107 -21.22 10.95 -10.28
C GLY A 107 -20.70 12.32 -10.73
N LYS A 108 -20.84 13.33 -9.85
CA LYS A 108 -20.50 14.75 -10.12
C LYS A 108 -19.02 15.10 -9.85
N THR A 109 -18.13 14.10 -9.78
CA THR A 109 -16.71 14.34 -9.46
C THR A 109 -16.05 15.18 -10.56
N ARG A 110 -15.37 16.25 -10.17
CA ARG A 110 -14.70 17.16 -11.13
C ARG A 110 -13.62 16.40 -11.91
N LEU A 111 -13.54 16.62 -13.22
CA LEU A 111 -12.53 15.99 -14.09
C LEU A 111 -11.09 16.22 -13.60
N SER A 112 -10.79 17.39 -13.03
CA SER A 112 -9.48 17.70 -12.47
C SER A 112 -9.09 16.78 -11.31
N ILE A 113 -10.05 16.43 -10.45
CA ILE A 113 -9.87 15.50 -9.32
C ILE A 113 -9.63 14.09 -9.85
N ILE A 114 -10.42 13.64 -10.82
CA ILE A 114 -10.26 12.32 -11.44
C ILE A 114 -8.87 12.18 -12.07
N ASN A 115 -8.42 13.20 -12.81
CA ASN A 115 -7.11 13.20 -13.45
C ASN A 115 -5.96 13.21 -12.42
N ALA A 116 -6.11 13.96 -11.32
CA ALA A 116 -5.16 13.95 -10.22
C ALA A 116 -5.03 12.55 -9.61
N LEU A 117 -6.15 11.92 -9.24
CA LEU A 117 -6.19 10.58 -8.67
C LEU A 117 -5.59 9.54 -9.63
N LYS A 118 -5.91 9.60 -10.93
CA LYS A 118 -5.31 8.72 -11.95
C LYS A 118 -3.78 8.86 -12.00
N LYS A 119 -3.27 10.10 -12.01
CA LYS A 119 -1.81 10.36 -12.03
C LYS A 119 -1.12 9.83 -10.76
N MET A 120 -1.74 10.00 -9.60
CA MET A 120 -1.25 9.46 -8.32
C MET A 120 -1.22 7.93 -8.33
N ALA A 121 -2.29 7.27 -8.81
CA ALA A 121 -2.37 5.82 -8.92
C ALA A 121 -1.28 5.26 -9.86
N THR A 122 -1.18 5.81 -11.08
CA THR A 122 -0.21 5.36 -12.09
C THR A 122 1.22 5.52 -11.60
N SER A 123 1.57 6.67 -11.00
CA SER A 123 2.92 6.89 -10.46
C SER A 123 3.25 5.92 -9.31
N SER A 124 2.28 5.65 -8.42
CA SER A 124 2.45 4.69 -7.32
C SER A 124 2.67 3.26 -7.82
N LYS A 125 1.86 2.81 -8.79
CA LYS A 125 1.95 1.49 -9.44
C LYS A 125 3.29 1.33 -10.16
N LYS A 126 3.76 2.37 -10.86
CA LYS A 126 5.06 2.36 -11.55
C LYS A 126 6.23 2.11 -10.57
N VAL A 127 6.32 2.90 -9.50
CA VAL A 127 7.36 2.70 -8.47
C VAL A 127 7.27 1.31 -7.84
N ALA A 128 6.04 0.84 -7.58
CA ALA A 128 5.85 -0.48 -7.02
C ALA A 128 6.39 -1.60 -7.91
N SER A 129 6.08 -1.56 -9.21
CA SER A 129 6.57 -2.54 -10.19
C SER A 129 8.09 -2.48 -10.38
N GLU A 130 8.67 -1.27 -10.39
CA GLU A 130 10.11 -1.09 -10.49
C GLU A 130 10.86 -1.70 -9.28
N LEU A 131 10.36 -1.47 -8.07
CA LEU A 131 10.94 -2.00 -6.84
C LEU A 131 10.73 -3.50 -6.70
N ASP A 132 9.58 -4.02 -7.11
CA ASP A 132 9.30 -5.45 -7.13
C ASP A 132 10.27 -6.20 -8.06
N ARG A 133 10.50 -5.69 -9.28
CA ARG A 133 11.50 -6.23 -10.20
C ARG A 133 12.93 -6.18 -9.62
N GLN A 134 13.23 -5.20 -8.78
CA GLN A 134 14.58 -4.99 -8.26
C GLN A 134 14.86 -5.74 -6.95
N TYR A 135 13.85 -5.94 -6.10
CA TYR A 135 13.98 -6.38 -4.71
C TYR A 135 12.92 -7.43 -4.29
N GLY A 136 12.03 -7.85 -5.20
CA GLY A 136 10.92 -8.76 -4.88
C GLY A 136 11.34 -10.23 -4.79
N ASP A 137 12.18 -10.70 -5.71
CA ASP A 137 12.56 -12.12 -5.85
C ASP A 137 13.16 -12.73 -4.58
N ASP A 138 13.79 -11.90 -3.77
CA ASP A 138 14.58 -12.33 -2.65
C ASP A 138 13.94 -11.90 -1.30
N GLY A 139 12.69 -11.46 -1.33
CA GLY A 139 11.95 -11.08 -0.13
C GLY A 139 12.49 -9.81 0.54
N GLN A 140 13.19 -8.95 -0.21
CA GLN A 140 13.58 -7.63 0.29
C GLN A 140 12.45 -6.62 0.20
N TYR A 141 11.52 -6.77 -0.75
CA TYR A 141 10.44 -5.84 -0.96
C TYR A 141 9.09 -6.54 -0.90
N TYR A 142 8.21 -5.99 -0.06
CA TYR A 142 6.81 -6.38 0.03
C TYR A 142 5.94 -5.16 -0.18
N ARG A 143 4.90 -5.30 -1.01
CA ARG A 143 3.86 -4.29 -1.14
C ARG A 143 2.50 -4.87 -0.83
N PHE A 144 1.81 -4.24 0.12
CA PHE A 144 0.41 -4.53 0.42
C PHE A 144 -0.44 -3.33 0.05
N ASN A 145 -1.47 -3.54 -0.77
CA ASN A 145 -2.33 -2.48 -1.28
C ASN A 145 -3.68 -3.06 -1.65
N VAL A 146 -4.76 -2.50 -1.09
CA VAL A 146 -6.14 -2.88 -1.42
C VAL A 146 -6.46 -2.52 -2.87
N ASP A 147 -6.36 -3.47 -3.78
CA ASP A 147 -6.46 -3.25 -5.23
C ASP A 147 -7.89 -3.43 -5.78
N GLN A 148 -8.84 -3.85 -4.95
CA GLN A 148 -10.24 -4.04 -5.34
C GLN A 148 -11.21 -3.27 -4.42
N GLY A 149 -12.26 -2.73 -5.02
CA GLY A 149 -13.41 -2.18 -4.29
C GLY A 149 -13.33 -0.73 -3.82
N LEU A 150 -12.17 -0.06 -3.98
CA LEU A 150 -11.98 1.36 -3.59
C LEU A 150 -11.81 2.34 -4.76
N HIS A 151 -12.11 1.88 -5.98
CA HIS A 151 -11.93 2.58 -7.26
C HIS A 151 -12.65 3.92 -7.41
N ASP A 152 -13.76 4.10 -6.69
CA ASP A 152 -14.63 5.27 -6.70
C ASP A 152 -14.59 6.03 -5.37
N VAL A 153 -13.62 5.73 -4.50
CA VAL A 153 -13.39 6.47 -3.27
C VAL A 153 -12.37 7.58 -3.53
N THR A 154 -12.78 8.83 -3.36
CA THR A 154 -11.93 10.01 -3.53
C THR A 154 -11.33 10.47 -2.19
N LEU A 155 -10.28 11.30 -2.23
CA LEU A 155 -9.57 11.78 -1.04
C LEU A 155 -10.45 12.59 -0.07
N SER A 156 -11.58 13.14 -0.54
CA SER A 156 -12.50 13.95 0.28
C SER A 156 -13.65 13.15 0.92
N GLU A 157 -13.82 11.86 0.58
CA GLU A 157 -14.94 11.03 1.03
C GLU A 157 -14.65 10.36 2.38
N TRP A 158 -14.45 11.20 3.40
CA TRP A 158 -14.17 10.76 4.77
C TRP A 158 -15.29 9.92 5.40
N ASP A 159 -16.52 10.08 4.90
CA ASP A 159 -17.73 9.38 5.34
C ASP A 159 -17.80 7.92 4.85
N LYS A 160 -16.95 7.51 3.91
CA LYS A 160 -16.87 6.13 3.40
C LYS A 160 -16.01 5.19 4.28
N ALA A 161 -15.67 5.58 5.51
CA ALA A 161 -14.79 4.80 6.41
C ALA A 161 -15.23 3.34 6.63
N SER A 162 -16.54 3.08 6.72
CA SER A 162 -17.08 1.72 6.85
C SER A 162 -16.73 0.84 5.65
N ARG A 163 -16.90 1.39 4.43
CA ARG A 163 -16.58 0.70 3.18
C ARG A 163 -15.07 0.46 3.03
N ILE A 164 -14.25 1.45 3.35
CA ILE A 164 -12.78 1.30 3.38
C ILE A 164 -12.40 0.15 4.31
N SER A 165 -12.95 0.15 5.53
CA SER A 165 -12.66 -0.90 6.53
C SER A 165 -13.07 -2.29 6.04
N ALA A 166 -14.22 -2.43 5.38
CA ALA A 166 -14.69 -3.70 4.84
C ALA A 166 -13.72 -4.25 3.77
N HIS A 167 -13.34 -3.43 2.78
CA HIS A 167 -12.41 -3.86 1.74
C HIS A 167 -11.00 -4.15 2.28
N THR A 168 -10.50 -3.35 3.25
CA THR A 168 -9.22 -3.63 3.90
C THR A 168 -9.24 -4.96 4.65
N ARG A 169 -10.34 -5.30 5.36
CA ARG A 169 -10.46 -6.60 6.05
C ARG A 169 -10.47 -7.77 5.07
N ASN A 170 -11.22 -7.67 3.97
CA ASN A 170 -11.23 -8.71 2.94
C ASN A 170 -9.84 -8.91 2.34
N TYR A 171 -9.16 -7.81 2.01
CA TYR A 171 -7.79 -7.85 1.50
C TYR A 171 -6.83 -8.57 2.46
N ILE A 172 -6.89 -8.28 3.77
CA ILE A 172 -6.05 -8.94 4.77
C ILE A 172 -6.31 -10.44 4.81
N THR A 173 -7.59 -10.86 4.78
CA THR A 173 -7.96 -12.29 4.77
C THR A 173 -7.46 -12.98 3.50
N GLU A 174 -7.65 -12.38 2.34
CA GLU A 174 -7.21 -12.93 1.04
C GLU A 174 -5.69 -13.03 0.92
N ASN A 175 -4.96 -12.13 1.59
CA ASN A 175 -3.49 -12.04 1.55
C ASN A 175 -2.81 -12.58 2.81
N GLU A 176 -3.54 -13.30 3.68
CA GLU A 176 -3.06 -13.75 4.98
C GLU A 176 -1.74 -14.53 4.88
N LYS A 177 -1.64 -15.44 3.90
CA LYS A 177 -0.43 -16.24 3.68
C LYS A 177 0.79 -15.36 3.35
N ALA A 178 0.63 -14.40 2.45
CA ALA A 178 1.72 -13.49 2.06
C ALA A 178 2.15 -12.59 3.22
N ILE A 179 1.17 -12.09 4.01
CA ILE A 179 1.45 -11.30 5.21
C ILE A 179 2.19 -12.13 6.26
N ARG A 180 1.80 -13.39 6.50
CA ARG A 180 2.49 -14.28 7.44
C ARG A 180 3.94 -14.55 7.01
N VAL A 181 4.18 -14.83 5.73
CA VAL A 181 5.53 -15.00 5.18
C VAL A 181 6.38 -13.73 5.38
N PHE A 182 5.82 -12.56 5.10
CA PHE A 182 6.50 -11.29 5.37
C PHE A 182 6.88 -11.16 6.85
N VAL A 183 5.93 -11.39 7.77
CA VAL A 183 6.17 -11.25 9.21
C VAL A 183 7.26 -12.22 9.68
N GLN A 184 7.27 -13.47 9.22
CA GLN A 184 8.31 -14.45 9.53
C GLN A 184 9.68 -13.96 9.01
N ASN A 185 9.77 -13.62 7.72
CA ASN A 185 11.01 -13.12 7.12
C ASN A 185 11.53 -11.84 7.76
N PHE A 186 10.64 -11.03 8.34
CA PHE A 186 10.98 -9.81 9.07
C PHE A 186 11.39 -10.09 10.51
N ALA A 187 10.75 -11.06 11.19
CA ALA A 187 10.98 -11.42 12.59
C ALA A 187 12.18 -12.35 12.80
N ASP A 188 12.52 -13.21 11.83
CA ASP A 188 13.71 -14.07 11.83
C ASP A 188 15.03 -13.28 11.68
N MET A 189 14.99 -11.97 11.95
CA MET A 189 16.16 -11.13 12.10
C MET A 189 16.81 -11.37 13.47
N ASP A 190 17.89 -12.15 13.46
CA ASP A 190 18.90 -12.06 14.51
C ASP A 190 19.52 -10.64 14.48
N PRO A 191 19.72 -9.94 15.62
CA PRO A 191 20.27 -8.58 15.64
C PRO A 191 21.68 -8.45 15.02
N ALA A 192 22.36 -9.57 14.78
CA ALA A 192 23.69 -9.64 14.17
C ALA A 192 23.69 -9.84 12.65
N GLY A 193 22.54 -10.08 12.02
CA GLY A 193 22.42 -10.18 10.56
C GLY A 193 22.91 -11.49 9.93
N ASP A 194 23.06 -12.56 10.70
CA ASP A 194 23.35 -13.89 10.16
C ASP A 194 22.06 -14.72 10.02
N ARG A 195 21.93 -15.41 8.88
CA ARG A 195 20.77 -16.27 8.63
C ARG A 195 20.96 -17.57 9.39
N HIS A 196 19.98 -17.99 10.19
CA HIS A 196 19.89 -19.41 10.56
C HIS A 196 19.60 -20.20 9.27
N ALA A 197 20.62 -20.86 8.73
CA ALA A 197 20.45 -21.89 7.72
C ALA A 197 19.61 -23.01 8.34
N GLY A 198 18.36 -23.16 7.93
CA GLY A 198 17.43 -24.09 8.59
C GLY A 198 16.30 -24.58 7.71
N ASP A 199 15.44 -23.69 7.19
CA ASP A 199 14.19 -24.13 6.58
C ASP A 199 14.04 -23.65 5.12
N PRO A 200 13.65 -24.53 4.16
CA PRO A 200 13.38 -24.14 2.80
C PRO A 200 12.16 -23.21 2.72
N LEU A 201 12.26 -22.17 1.86
CA LEU A 201 11.11 -21.35 1.48
C LEU A 201 10.01 -22.23 0.86
N PRO A 202 8.73 -22.06 1.22
CA PRO A 202 7.65 -22.80 0.58
C PRO A 202 7.47 -22.30 -0.86
N GLU A 203 7.63 -23.21 -1.83
CA GLU A 203 7.38 -22.93 -3.24
C GLU A 203 5.93 -22.50 -3.48
N LEU A 204 5.75 -21.37 -4.18
CA LEU A 204 4.46 -20.93 -4.69
C LEU A 204 4.13 -21.71 -5.97
N HIS A 205 3.57 -22.91 -5.84
CA HIS A 205 2.97 -23.61 -6.97
C HIS A 205 1.63 -22.95 -7.35
N GLY A 206 1.56 -22.39 -8.56
CA GLY A 206 0.33 -21.95 -9.20
C GLY A 206 -0.56 -23.15 -9.49
N GLY A 207 -1.62 -23.32 -8.71
CA GLY A 207 -2.61 -24.37 -8.93
C GLY A 207 -3.55 -23.99 -10.08
N THR A 208 -3.41 -24.70 -11.20
CA THR A 208 -4.43 -24.78 -12.25
C THR A 208 -5.71 -25.36 -11.65
N ILE A 209 -6.81 -24.63 -11.72
CA ILE A 209 -8.15 -25.10 -11.34
C ILE A 209 -8.57 -26.17 -12.34
N GLY A 210 -8.50 -27.44 -11.94
CA GLY A 210 -9.15 -28.53 -12.65
C GLY A 210 -10.66 -28.39 -12.57
N GLN A 211 -11.33 -28.40 -13.72
CA GLN A 211 -12.77 -28.55 -13.79
C GLN A 211 -13.15 -29.95 -13.30
N GLU A 212 -13.85 -30.03 -12.17
CA GLU A 212 -14.50 -31.27 -11.74
C GLU A 212 -15.99 -31.18 -12.08
N GLU A 213 -16.43 -32.05 -13.00
CA GLU A 213 -17.79 -32.15 -13.49
C GLU A 213 -18.79 -32.41 -12.36
N MET A 214 -19.80 -31.55 -12.28
CA MET A 214 -20.97 -31.72 -11.43
C MET A 214 -21.87 -32.84 -12.01
N ARG A 215 -21.77 -34.05 -11.47
CA ARG A 215 -22.77 -35.12 -11.72
C ARG A 215 -23.94 -35.00 -10.73
N PRO A 216 -25.20 -34.99 -11.18
CA PRO A 216 -26.36 -34.94 -10.30
C PRO A 216 -26.58 -36.29 -9.61
N ARG A 217 -26.78 -36.26 -8.27
CA ARG A 217 -27.19 -37.42 -7.48
C ARG A 217 -28.69 -37.67 -7.70
N LEU A 218 -29.02 -38.80 -8.32
CA LEU A 218 -30.38 -39.36 -8.32
C LEU A 218 -30.63 -40.06 -6.97
N SER A 219 -31.73 -39.70 -6.30
CA SER A 219 -32.25 -40.40 -5.13
C SER A 219 -32.96 -41.71 -5.53
N PRO A 220 -32.81 -42.83 -4.80
CA PRO A 220 -33.56 -44.04 -5.11
C PRO A 220 -35.01 -43.94 -4.63
N THR A 221 -35.93 -44.24 -5.54
CA THR A 221 -37.35 -44.48 -5.31
C THR A 221 -37.53 -45.76 -4.49
N THR A 222 -38.22 -45.69 -3.35
CA THR A 222 -38.76 -46.87 -2.66
C THR A 222 -40.18 -47.12 -3.17
N VAL A 223 -40.40 -48.30 -3.74
CA VAL A 223 -41.71 -48.86 -4.13
C VAL A 223 -42.05 -50.00 -3.18
N GLY A 224 -43.31 -50.06 -2.76
CA GLY A 224 -43.96 -51.22 -2.14
C GLY A 224 -44.62 -50.88 -0.79
N GLU A 225 -45.86 -51.22 -0.47
CA GLU A 225 -46.95 -51.93 -1.15
C GLU A 225 -48.28 -51.46 -0.50
N LEU A 226 -49.34 -51.41 -1.29
CA LEU A 226 -50.72 -51.27 -0.81
C LEU A 226 -51.41 -52.64 -0.86
N GLY A 227 -51.86 -53.10 0.30
CA GLY A 227 -52.86 -54.14 0.50
C GLY A 227 -53.22 -54.10 2.00
N GLY A 228 -54.46 -54.08 2.47
CA GLY A 228 -55.73 -54.44 1.89
C GLY A 228 -56.49 -55.27 2.94
N SER A 229 -57.74 -54.89 3.19
CA SER A 229 -58.83 -55.66 3.83
C SER A 229 -59.16 -55.47 5.32
N SER A 230 -60.48 -55.22 5.52
CA SER A 230 -61.41 -55.61 6.60
C SER A 230 -61.05 -55.29 8.05
N GLY A 231 -61.91 -54.76 8.91
CA GLY A 231 -63.37 -54.71 8.96
C GLY A 231 -63.80 -54.80 10.43
N SER A 232 -65.01 -54.32 10.72
CA SER A 232 -65.68 -54.15 12.04
C SER A 232 -65.46 -52.81 12.72
#